data_AF-A0A843HZN3-F1
#
_entry.id   AF-A0A843HZN3-F1
#
_cell.length_a   1.000
_cell.length_b   1.000
_cell.length_c   1.000
_cell.angle_alpha   90.00
_cell.angle_beta   90.00
_cell.angle_gamma   90.00
#
_symmetry.space_group_name_H-M   'P 1'
#
loop_
_entity.id
_entity.type
_entity.pdbx_description
1 polymer ?
#
loop_
_entity_poly.entity_id
_entity_poly.type
_entity_poly.pdbx_seq_one_letter_code
_entity_poly.pdbx_strand_id
1 'polypeptide(L)'
;MATVSFGNLSKRRNSTKQPSGLSDQRDCKLKETTSVDHPTFIVTGNNFHYNYASWDGRYYFIKDIRSVHNGLSEIDCEIDVLATYKSAILNTTAYVLYDSTSNTELPDNRLPMKTTKTVSASSAACPLVPDAGGTYILSITGSHGSTGVYKCTQAEIAALIDDVSDISDNIFDDTGITPPSPPAAPADIADAIIQFGSFQMDVFKYILDLLKKAISQVFGSGDIPANIRECRYLPFNIGTTGGSNKIYLGTFETQQSLSKLATDTVVRSTSVSIPWQVSDFRRRSPYTEIYLYIPYIGMVRLSSENLVGQSSISIAYAISVRDGSVICTVSSGSEVLGQYPGNVGCSIPIGFSNTNLAKAGQAVIEGAVSAASKNLGGIGMSALDFGDAITPNFTSIGGLDGIAGIATPQNIVCYTVLHDTIVAPNADLQVIGSPTMHSKSLGGLTGFVQCLDAHVEADAMAEELAEIDAHLNNGFFIE
;
A
#
# COMPACT_ATOMS: atom_id res chain seq x y z
N MET A 1 -1.66 38.65 67.67
CA MET A 1 -2.82 37.84 67.22
C MET A 1 -2.63 37.58 65.74
N ALA A 2 -2.93 36.38 65.27
CA ALA A 2 -2.82 36.02 63.86
C ALA A 2 -4.20 36.16 63.23
N THR A 3 -4.33 36.84 62.10
CA THR A 3 -5.59 36.87 61.35
C THR A 3 -5.57 35.71 60.35
N VAL A 4 -6.55 34.82 60.47
CA VAL A 4 -6.70 33.65 59.61
C VAL A 4 -8.02 33.76 58.86
N SER A 5 -7.99 33.48 57.56
CA SER A 5 -9.21 33.43 56.75
C SER A 5 -9.63 31.98 56.57
N PHE A 6 -10.91 31.67 56.80
CA PHE A 6 -11.47 30.33 56.67
C PHE A 6 -12.55 30.28 55.58
N GLY A 7 -12.73 29.10 54.99
CA GLY A 7 -13.78 28.86 54.01
C GLY A 7 -13.83 27.43 53.51
N ASN A 8 -14.58 27.22 52.43
CA ASN A 8 -14.67 25.95 51.75
C ASN A 8 -14.09 26.03 50.34
N LEU A 9 -13.22 25.09 49.99
CA LEU A 9 -12.64 24.96 48.67
C LEU A 9 -12.83 23.53 48.17
N SER A 10 -13.46 23.39 47.01
CA SER A 10 -13.50 22.12 46.28
C SER A 10 -12.29 22.06 45.35
N LYS A 11 -11.28 21.28 45.76
CA LYS A 11 -10.05 21.05 45.00
C LYS A 11 -9.54 19.61 45.20
N ARG A 12 -8.77 19.14 44.22
CA ARG A 12 -7.96 17.92 44.36
C ARG A 12 -6.79 18.19 45.30
N ARG A 13 -6.28 17.15 45.97
CA ARG A 13 -5.14 17.29 46.89
C ARG A 13 -3.87 17.74 46.16
N ASN A 14 -3.60 17.19 44.98
CA ASN A 14 -2.44 17.52 44.15
C ASN A 14 -2.72 18.66 43.14
N SER A 15 -3.42 19.72 43.55
CA SER A 15 -3.78 20.84 42.66
C SER A 15 -3.19 22.16 43.14
N THR A 16 -2.78 23.02 42.20
CA THR A 16 -2.35 24.41 42.45
C THR A 16 -3.52 25.39 42.64
N LYS A 17 -4.77 24.92 42.60
CA LYS A 17 -5.96 25.77 42.77
C LYS A 17 -5.91 26.51 44.10
N GLN A 18 -6.06 27.82 44.02
CA GLN A 18 -6.22 28.72 45.15
C GLN A 18 -7.69 29.13 45.31
N PRO A 19 -8.17 29.44 46.52
CA PRO A 19 -9.50 29.99 46.71
C PRO A 19 -9.60 31.39 46.09
N SER A 20 -10.74 31.71 45.46
CA SER A 20 -11.04 33.07 44.95
C SER A 20 -11.37 34.09 46.06
N GLY A 21 -11.11 33.72 47.31
CA GLY A 21 -11.48 34.43 48.54
C GLY A 21 -11.97 33.45 49.60
N LEU A 22 -11.49 33.62 50.84
CA LEU A 22 -12.01 32.93 52.02
C LEU A 22 -12.87 33.93 52.80
N SER A 23 -14.10 33.54 53.11
CA SER A 23 -15.16 34.48 53.51
C SER A 23 -15.15 34.85 55.00
N ASP A 24 -14.53 34.04 55.86
CA ASP A 24 -14.57 34.24 57.31
C ASP A 24 -13.18 34.57 57.86
N GLN A 25 -12.91 35.85 58.10
CA GLN A 25 -11.67 36.31 58.73
C GLN A 25 -11.83 36.35 60.25
N ARG A 26 -10.90 35.71 60.96
CA ARG A 26 -10.92 35.63 62.42
C ARG A 26 -9.56 35.95 63.00
N ASP A 27 -9.58 36.67 64.11
CA ASP A 27 -8.43 36.77 64.99
C ASP A 27 -8.26 35.49 65.78
N CYS A 28 -7.10 34.88 65.63
CA CYS A 28 -6.75 33.60 66.18
C CYS A 28 -5.52 33.73 67.08
N LYS A 29 -5.42 32.83 68.05
CA LYS A 29 -4.19 32.61 68.83
C LYS A 29 -3.53 31.33 68.34
N LEU A 30 -2.20 31.34 68.28
CA LEU A 30 -1.42 30.12 68.08
C LEU A 30 -1.24 29.41 69.43
N LYS A 31 -1.04 28.10 69.40
CA LYS A 31 -0.64 27.33 70.58
C LYS A 31 0.84 27.60 70.89
N GLU A 32 1.26 27.36 72.15
CA GLU A 32 2.62 27.68 72.62
C GLU A 32 3.74 27.02 71.80
N THR A 33 3.49 25.87 71.18
CA THR A 33 4.36 25.25 70.18
C THR A 33 3.54 24.96 68.93
N THR A 34 3.71 25.77 67.89
CA THR A 34 2.95 25.66 66.64
C THR A 34 3.91 25.67 65.46
N SER A 35 3.85 24.64 64.61
CA SER A 35 4.61 24.61 63.34
C SER A 35 3.93 25.50 62.30
N VAL A 36 4.71 26.10 61.39
CA VAL A 36 4.14 26.87 60.27
C VAL A 36 3.54 25.94 59.21
N ASP A 37 4.01 24.69 59.09
CA ASP A 37 3.50 23.70 58.13
C ASP A 37 2.30 22.92 58.66
N HIS A 38 2.25 22.79 59.98
CA HIS A 38 1.16 22.15 60.71
C HIS A 38 0.64 23.07 61.82
N PRO A 39 0.03 24.22 61.48
CA PRO A 39 -0.40 25.16 62.49
C PRO A 39 -1.69 24.68 63.17
N THR A 40 -1.79 25.00 64.46
CA THR A 40 -3.01 24.79 65.24
C THR A 40 -3.50 26.15 65.73
N PHE A 41 -4.68 26.55 65.25
CA PHE A 41 -5.29 27.84 65.58
C PHE A 41 -6.36 27.69 66.64
N ILE A 42 -6.32 28.57 67.63
CA ILE A 42 -7.36 28.72 68.64
C ILE A 42 -8.25 29.90 68.24
N VAL A 43 -9.52 29.60 67.97
CA VAL A 43 -10.50 30.55 67.43
C VAL A 43 -11.71 30.64 68.36
N THR A 44 -12.16 31.87 68.63
CA THR A 44 -13.40 32.10 69.37
C THR A 44 -14.60 31.92 68.44
N GLY A 45 -15.52 31.04 68.82
CA GLY A 45 -16.71 30.72 68.04
C GLY A 45 -17.14 29.27 68.22
N ASN A 46 -18.36 28.99 67.77
CA ASN A 46 -18.95 27.65 67.70
C ASN A 46 -19.41 27.40 66.25
N ASN A 47 -19.52 26.14 65.84
CA ASN A 47 -20.03 25.68 64.54
C ASN A 47 -19.18 26.11 63.32
N PHE A 48 -17.91 25.69 63.30
CA PHE A 48 -17.06 25.82 62.12
C PHE A 48 -17.32 24.68 61.13
N HIS A 49 -17.62 25.01 59.88
CA HIS A 49 -17.81 24.06 58.78
C HIS A 49 -16.93 24.47 57.60
N TYR A 50 -15.61 24.39 57.81
CA TYR A 50 -14.60 24.80 56.85
C TYR A 50 -13.66 23.63 56.56
N ASN A 51 -13.16 23.56 55.33
CA ASN A 51 -12.17 22.57 54.91
C ASN A 51 -10.83 23.20 54.50
N TYR A 52 -10.73 24.54 54.52
CA TYR A 52 -9.57 25.27 54.03
C TYR A 52 -9.35 26.57 54.80
N ALA A 53 -8.08 26.96 54.93
CA ALA A 53 -7.66 28.19 55.61
C ALA A 53 -6.52 28.90 54.86
N SER A 54 -6.37 30.20 55.06
CA SER A 54 -5.18 30.96 54.67
C SER A 54 -4.66 31.80 55.83
N TRP A 55 -3.33 31.78 55.98
CA TRP A 55 -2.62 32.49 57.02
C TRP A 55 -1.24 32.90 56.50
N ASP A 56 -0.90 34.18 56.66
CA ASP A 56 0.41 34.75 56.31
C ASP A 56 0.88 34.45 54.86
N GLY A 57 -0.03 34.56 53.90
CA GLY A 57 0.25 34.28 52.48
C GLY A 57 0.34 32.79 52.12
N ARG A 58 0.17 31.89 53.10
CA ARG A 58 0.16 30.43 52.92
C ARG A 58 -1.25 29.87 52.97
N TYR A 59 -1.44 28.73 52.33
CA TYR A 59 -2.71 28.03 52.25
C TYR A 59 -2.66 26.67 52.94
N TYR A 60 -3.77 26.27 53.54
CA TYR A 60 -3.82 25.10 54.41
C TYR A 60 -5.10 24.29 54.20
N PHE A 61 -4.95 22.97 54.17
CA PHE A 61 -6.05 22.04 54.40
C PHE A 61 -6.35 21.94 55.89
N ILE A 62 -7.63 21.97 56.26
CA ILE A 62 -8.05 21.72 57.65
C ILE A 62 -8.15 20.21 57.87
N LYS A 63 -7.36 19.68 58.80
CA LYS A 63 -7.33 18.26 59.18
C LYS A 63 -8.40 17.92 60.21
N ASP A 64 -8.59 18.78 61.20
CA ASP A 64 -9.55 18.57 62.28
C ASP A 64 -10.04 19.90 62.86
N ILE A 65 -11.26 19.90 63.38
CA ILE A 65 -11.82 21.03 64.14
C ILE A 65 -12.42 20.50 65.43
N ARG A 66 -11.83 20.89 66.55
CA ARG A 66 -12.18 20.38 67.88
C ARG A 66 -12.65 21.50 68.79
N SER A 67 -13.82 21.35 69.40
CA SER A 67 -14.26 22.25 70.46
C SER A 67 -13.47 21.96 71.75
N VAL A 68 -12.67 22.92 72.22
CA VAL A 68 -11.90 22.77 73.48
C VAL A 68 -12.78 23.08 74.69
N HIS A 69 -13.59 24.14 74.60
CA HIS A 69 -14.67 24.45 75.53
C HIS A 69 -15.73 25.30 74.81
N ASN A 70 -16.89 25.56 75.44
CA ASN A 70 -17.95 26.34 74.81
C ASN A 70 -17.43 27.72 74.35
N GLY A 71 -17.55 28.00 73.04
CA GLY A 71 -17.09 29.24 72.42
C GLY A 71 -15.61 29.28 72.02
N LEU A 72 -14.87 28.18 72.18
CA LEU A 72 -13.45 28.09 71.81
C LEU A 72 -13.16 26.79 71.06
N SER A 73 -12.72 26.91 69.81
CA SER A 73 -12.35 25.78 68.96
C SER A 73 -10.86 25.81 68.60
N GLU A 74 -10.28 24.62 68.51
CA GLU A 74 -8.93 24.34 68.02
C GLU A 74 -9.05 23.78 66.60
N ILE A 75 -8.33 24.38 65.65
CA ILE A 75 -8.35 24.03 64.23
C ILE A 75 -6.95 23.60 63.85
N ASP A 76 -6.81 22.33 63.46
CA ASP A 76 -5.55 21.74 63.05
C ASP A 76 -5.43 21.77 61.52
N CYS A 77 -4.31 22.29 61.03
CA CYS A 77 -4.07 22.54 59.62
C CYS A 77 -2.85 21.79 59.10
N GLU A 78 -2.80 21.56 57.79
CA GLU A 78 -1.63 21.09 57.03
C GLU A 78 -1.43 21.98 55.81
N ILE A 79 -0.19 22.40 55.57
CA ILE A 79 0.13 23.27 54.45
C ILE A 79 -0.21 22.61 53.11
N ASP A 80 -0.78 23.40 52.22
CA ASP A 80 -0.96 23.06 50.82
C ASP A 80 0.19 23.69 50.04
N VAL A 81 1.27 22.93 49.87
CA VAL A 81 2.51 23.44 49.22
C VAL A 81 2.26 23.87 47.78
N LEU A 82 1.36 23.19 47.06
CA LEU A 82 1.06 23.49 45.65
C LEU A 82 0.26 24.79 45.48
N ALA A 83 -0.69 25.07 46.39
CA ALA A 83 -1.39 26.35 46.40
C ALA A 83 -0.49 27.48 46.90
N THR A 84 0.31 27.23 47.94
CA THR A 84 1.20 28.24 48.55
C THR A 84 2.28 28.70 47.58
N TYR A 85 2.96 27.76 46.93
CA TYR A 85 4.08 28.05 46.04
C TYR A 85 3.70 28.09 44.56
N LYS A 86 2.40 28.27 44.25
CA LYS A 86 1.88 28.29 42.87
C LYS A 86 2.70 29.18 41.95
N SER A 87 2.99 30.41 42.34
CA SER A 87 3.73 31.37 41.49
C SER A 87 5.13 30.88 41.14
N ALA A 88 5.85 30.27 42.10
CA ALA A 88 7.16 29.68 41.86
C ALA A 88 7.05 28.47 40.91
N ILE A 89 6.09 27.57 41.18
CA ILE A 89 5.82 26.40 40.34
C ILE A 89 5.53 26.81 38.89
N LEU A 90 4.68 27.82 38.67
CA LEU A 90 4.32 28.27 37.32
C LEU A 90 5.49 28.97 36.60
N ASN A 91 6.44 29.54 37.33
CA ASN A 91 7.66 30.13 36.74
C ASN A 91 8.72 29.07 36.39
N THR A 92 8.60 27.85 36.91
CA THR A 92 9.53 26.75 36.63
C THR A 92 9.38 26.25 35.20
N THR A 93 10.53 25.96 34.58
CA THR A 93 10.61 25.18 33.33
C THR A 93 11.11 23.78 33.67
N ALA A 94 10.34 22.76 33.32
CA ALA A 94 10.64 21.38 33.68
C ALA A 94 10.51 20.46 32.45
N TYR A 95 11.15 19.28 32.50
CA TYR A 95 10.94 18.24 31.49
C TYR A 95 9.60 17.55 31.75
N VAL A 96 8.61 17.78 30.88
CA VAL A 96 7.26 17.28 31.04
C VAL A 96 7.14 15.91 30.35
N LEU A 97 6.80 14.87 31.12
CA LEU A 97 6.51 13.53 30.63
C LEU A 97 5.12 13.49 30.00
N TYR A 98 4.12 14.02 30.72
CA TYR A 98 2.72 14.01 30.32
C TYR A 98 2.05 15.34 30.64
N ASP A 99 1.21 15.83 29.74
CA ASP A 99 0.32 16.97 30.03
C ASP A 99 -1.05 16.82 29.35
N SER A 100 -2.01 17.70 29.67
CA SER A 100 -3.35 17.67 29.09
C SER A 100 -3.44 18.20 27.65
N THR A 101 -2.33 18.43 26.95
CA THR A 101 -2.33 18.76 25.52
C THR A 101 -2.56 17.50 24.70
N SER A 102 -3.34 17.57 23.62
CA SER A 102 -3.48 16.45 22.70
C SER A 102 -2.16 16.16 21.97
N ASN A 103 -1.81 14.88 21.88
CA ASN A 103 -0.68 14.38 21.12
C ASN A 103 -1.15 13.41 20.04
N THR A 104 -0.60 13.56 18.84
CA THR A 104 -0.86 12.69 17.68
C THR A 104 0.40 11.98 17.19
N GLU A 105 1.58 12.26 17.73
CA GLU A 105 2.86 11.80 17.17
C GLU A 105 3.54 10.73 18.02
N LEU A 106 3.48 10.85 19.34
CA LEU A 106 4.15 9.95 20.27
C LEU A 106 3.22 8.79 20.69
N PRO A 107 3.64 7.53 20.59
CA PRO A 107 2.89 6.41 21.15
C PRO A 107 2.75 6.49 22.67
N ASP A 108 1.56 6.19 23.18
CA ASP A 108 1.32 6.05 24.62
C ASP A 108 1.29 4.57 25.02
N ASN A 109 2.38 4.10 25.65
CA ASN A 109 2.53 2.71 26.08
C ASN A 109 1.55 2.30 27.19
N ARG A 110 0.85 3.24 27.82
CA ARG A 110 -0.21 2.95 28.81
C ARG A 110 -1.51 2.50 28.14
N LEU A 111 -1.65 2.72 26.83
CA LEU A 111 -2.81 2.33 26.03
C LEU A 111 -2.51 1.03 25.28
N PRO A 112 -2.87 -0.14 25.83
CA PRO A 112 -2.63 -1.41 25.15
C PRO A 112 -3.44 -1.52 23.87
N MET A 113 -2.86 -2.22 22.91
CA MET A 113 -3.47 -2.54 21.63
C MET A 113 -4.58 -3.60 21.77
N LYS A 114 -5.69 -3.43 21.07
CA LYS A 114 -6.80 -4.38 20.97
C LYS A 114 -6.37 -5.59 20.16
N THR A 115 -6.87 -6.76 20.56
CA THR A 115 -6.69 -8.01 19.81
C THR A 115 -7.52 -8.04 18.53
N THR A 116 -8.62 -7.30 18.49
CA THR A 116 -9.45 -7.13 17.30
C THR A 116 -8.77 -6.18 16.31
N LYS A 117 -9.01 -6.42 15.03
CA LYS A 117 -8.50 -5.62 13.93
C LYS A 117 -9.63 -5.03 13.11
N THR A 118 -9.41 -3.87 12.53
CA THR A 118 -10.29 -3.27 11.53
C THR A 118 -9.52 -3.16 10.23
N VAL A 119 -10.07 -3.70 9.15
CA VAL A 119 -9.46 -3.67 7.82
C VAL A 119 -10.16 -2.61 6.98
N SER A 120 -9.40 -1.80 6.26
CA SER A 120 -9.92 -0.89 5.24
C SER A 120 -9.17 -1.10 3.93
N ALA A 121 -9.87 -0.91 2.81
CA ALA A 121 -9.33 -1.17 1.49
C ALA A 121 -9.68 -0.01 0.54
N SER A 122 -8.78 0.26 -0.39
CA SER A 122 -9.07 1.08 -1.56
C SER A 122 -8.43 0.47 -2.80
N SER A 123 -8.99 0.77 -3.97
CA SER A 123 -8.56 0.19 -5.22
C SER A 123 -8.30 1.23 -6.30
N ALA A 124 -7.42 0.87 -7.24
CA ALA A 124 -7.16 1.61 -8.45
C ALA A 124 -7.14 0.65 -9.64
N ALA A 125 -7.52 1.16 -10.82
CA ALA A 125 -7.40 0.38 -12.05
C ALA A 125 -5.92 0.05 -12.31
N CYS A 126 -5.64 -1.23 -12.62
CA CYS A 126 -4.33 -1.62 -13.11
C CYS A 126 -4.13 -1.04 -14.52
N PRO A 127 -2.97 -0.47 -14.84
CA PRO A 127 -2.73 0.06 -16.19
C PRO A 127 -2.48 -1.04 -17.24
N LEU A 128 -2.41 -2.31 -16.81
CA LEU A 128 -2.30 -3.51 -17.64
C LEU A 128 -3.66 -4.23 -17.76
N VAL A 129 -4.73 -3.47 -17.99
CA VAL A 129 -6.07 -4.04 -18.15
C VAL A 129 -6.08 -4.99 -19.36
N PRO A 130 -6.58 -6.23 -19.19
CA PRO A 130 -6.81 -7.10 -20.32
C PRO A 130 -7.79 -6.47 -21.30
N ASP A 131 -7.40 -6.36 -22.57
CA ASP A 131 -8.30 -5.96 -23.65
C ASP A 131 -8.77 -7.17 -24.44
N ALA A 132 -9.91 -7.04 -25.14
CA ALA A 132 -10.59 -8.15 -25.77
C ALA A 132 -9.80 -8.83 -26.91
N GLY A 133 -8.66 -8.26 -27.35
CA GLY A 133 -7.83 -8.81 -28.42
C GLY A 133 -6.39 -9.13 -28.02
N GLY A 134 -5.91 -8.60 -26.90
CA GLY A 134 -4.53 -8.62 -26.45
C GLY A 134 -3.53 -8.22 -27.53
N THR A 135 -2.30 -8.70 -27.36
CA THR A 135 -1.27 -8.63 -28.40
C THR A 135 -0.50 -9.93 -28.43
N TYR A 136 -0.32 -10.48 -29.62
CA TYR A 136 0.54 -11.63 -29.82
C TYR A 136 1.92 -11.17 -30.31
N ILE A 137 2.94 -11.85 -29.80
CA ILE A 137 4.34 -11.60 -30.07
C ILE A 137 4.91 -12.86 -30.68
N LEU A 138 5.31 -12.76 -31.94
CA LEU A 138 5.73 -13.89 -32.74
C LEU A 138 7.21 -13.73 -33.13
N SER A 139 8.02 -14.70 -32.74
CA SER A 139 9.43 -14.78 -33.13
C SER A 139 9.58 -15.68 -34.35
N ILE A 140 10.02 -15.12 -35.48
CA ILE A 140 10.12 -15.81 -36.77
C ILE A 140 11.57 -15.83 -37.25
N THR A 141 11.96 -16.95 -37.86
CA THR A 141 13.18 -17.06 -38.68
C THR A 141 12.80 -17.19 -40.15
N GLY A 142 13.32 -16.30 -40.99
CA GLY A 142 12.96 -16.25 -42.40
C GLY A 142 13.92 -15.45 -43.28
N SER A 143 13.88 -15.74 -44.57
CA SER A 143 14.62 -15.04 -45.61
C SER A 143 14.11 -13.61 -45.84
N HIS A 144 14.79 -12.86 -46.72
CA HIS A 144 14.36 -11.52 -47.17
C HIS A 144 14.09 -10.49 -46.06
N GLY A 145 14.81 -10.59 -44.93
CA GLY A 145 14.63 -9.67 -43.80
C GLY A 145 13.43 -9.98 -42.89
N SER A 146 12.77 -11.13 -43.11
CA SER A 146 11.65 -11.59 -42.27
C SER A 146 12.08 -12.16 -40.92
N THR A 147 13.38 -12.30 -40.64
CA THR A 147 13.85 -12.72 -39.31
C THR A 147 13.66 -11.60 -38.28
N GLY A 148 12.98 -11.89 -37.18
CA GLY A 148 12.75 -10.94 -36.10
C GLY A 148 11.56 -11.27 -35.22
N VAL A 149 11.17 -10.28 -34.40
CA VAL A 149 9.98 -10.35 -33.54
C VAL A 149 8.92 -9.43 -34.11
N TYR A 150 7.72 -9.96 -34.23
CA TYR A 150 6.57 -9.30 -34.82
C TYR A 150 5.43 -9.20 -33.82
N LYS A 151 4.72 -8.08 -33.90
CA LYS A 151 3.45 -7.88 -33.25
C LYS A 151 2.36 -8.37 -34.20
N CYS A 152 1.42 -9.14 -33.68
CA CYS A 152 0.25 -9.60 -34.43
C CYS A 152 -1.02 -9.59 -33.57
N THR A 153 -2.14 -9.45 -34.27
CA THR A 153 -3.49 -9.67 -33.78
C THR A 153 -3.84 -11.15 -33.92
N GLN A 154 -4.94 -11.56 -33.27
CA GLN A 154 -5.46 -12.91 -33.40
C GLN A 154 -5.80 -13.28 -34.86
N ALA A 155 -6.39 -12.35 -35.61
CA ALA A 155 -6.77 -12.57 -37.01
C ALA A 155 -5.54 -12.77 -37.90
N GLU A 156 -4.50 -11.96 -37.68
CA GLU A 156 -3.23 -12.08 -38.41
C GLU A 156 -2.51 -13.40 -38.11
N ILE A 157 -2.56 -13.89 -36.87
CA ILE A 157 -2.05 -15.23 -36.54
C ILE A 157 -2.88 -16.32 -37.21
N ALA A 158 -4.21 -16.22 -37.19
CA ALA A 158 -5.08 -17.20 -37.83
C ALA A 158 -4.80 -17.28 -39.35
N ALA A 159 -4.67 -16.14 -40.02
CA ALA A 159 -4.33 -16.06 -41.44
C ALA A 159 -2.92 -16.59 -41.74
N LEU A 160 -1.94 -16.32 -40.87
CA LEU A 160 -0.59 -16.88 -41.02
C LEU A 160 -0.58 -18.42 -40.90
N ILE A 161 -1.42 -18.99 -40.03
CA ILE A 161 -1.54 -20.45 -39.88
C ILE A 161 -2.25 -21.07 -41.08
N ASP A 162 -3.27 -20.38 -41.61
CA ASP A 162 -3.99 -20.81 -42.81
C ASP A 162 -3.02 -20.88 -44.00
N ASP A 163 -2.20 -19.83 -44.19
CA ASP A 163 -1.13 -19.82 -45.19
C ASP A 163 -0.15 -21.02 -45.00
N VAL A 164 0.20 -21.38 -43.76
CA VAL A 164 1.05 -22.55 -43.49
C VAL A 164 0.37 -23.86 -43.86
N SER A 165 -0.93 -24.00 -43.60
CA SER A 165 -1.72 -25.18 -43.98
C SER A 165 -1.85 -25.29 -45.49
N ASP A 166 -2.17 -24.19 -46.17
CA ASP A 166 -2.30 -24.12 -47.61
C ASP A 166 -0.98 -24.44 -48.31
N ILE A 167 0.16 -23.96 -47.79
CA ILE A 167 1.48 -24.32 -48.33
C ILE A 167 1.77 -25.81 -48.14
N SER A 168 1.37 -26.39 -47.00
CA SER A 168 1.53 -27.82 -46.72
C SER A 168 0.68 -28.69 -47.65
N ASP A 169 -0.56 -28.28 -47.91
CA ASP A 169 -1.52 -29.06 -48.70
C ASP A 169 -1.26 -28.92 -50.21
N ASN A 170 -0.78 -27.76 -50.68
CA ASN A 170 -0.56 -27.48 -52.10
C ASN A 170 0.86 -27.76 -52.61
N ILE A 171 1.66 -28.59 -51.91
CA ILE A 171 3.03 -28.97 -52.36
C ILE A 171 3.02 -29.57 -53.79
N PHE A 172 1.90 -30.16 -54.24
CA PHE A 172 1.79 -30.80 -55.56
C PHE A 172 0.74 -30.19 -56.49
N ASP A 173 -0.16 -29.33 -56.00
CA ASP A 173 -1.37 -28.94 -56.74
C ASP A 173 -1.25 -27.62 -57.52
N ASP A 174 -0.39 -26.67 -57.11
CA ASP A 174 -0.17 -25.40 -57.82
C ASP A 174 1.31 -25.11 -58.09
N THR A 175 1.87 -25.86 -59.04
CA THR A 175 3.27 -25.67 -59.43
C THR A 175 3.48 -24.50 -60.38
N GLY A 176 2.43 -23.89 -60.94
CA GLY A 176 2.54 -22.90 -62.03
C GLY A 176 3.24 -23.44 -63.29
N ILE A 177 3.55 -24.74 -63.34
CA ILE A 177 4.13 -25.42 -64.48
C ILE A 177 2.96 -26.01 -65.26
N THR A 178 2.76 -25.55 -66.49
CA THR A 178 1.67 -26.03 -67.35
C THR A 178 2.12 -27.22 -68.19
N PRO A 179 1.28 -28.26 -68.38
CA PRO A 179 1.61 -29.37 -69.25
C PRO A 179 1.86 -28.86 -70.69
N PRO A 180 2.81 -29.46 -71.43
CA PRO A 180 3.05 -29.08 -72.81
C PRO A 180 1.80 -29.30 -73.65
N SER A 181 1.50 -28.35 -74.52
CA SER A 181 0.35 -28.45 -75.43
C SER A 181 0.58 -29.57 -76.46
N PRO A 182 -0.47 -30.29 -76.89
CA PRO A 182 -0.35 -31.28 -77.96
C PRO A 182 0.25 -30.63 -79.22
N PRO A 183 1.11 -31.34 -79.97
CA PRO A 183 1.62 -30.84 -81.24
C PRO A 183 0.47 -30.62 -82.24
N ALA A 184 0.62 -29.62 -83.11
CA ALA A 184 -0.33 -29.37 -84.19
C ALA A 184 -0.35 -30.55 -85.18
N ALA A 185 -1.33 -30.59 -86.10
CA ALA A 185 -1.35 -31.62 -87.13
C ALA A 185 -0.09 -31.52 -88.01
N PRO A 186 0.71 -32.59 -88.17
CA PRO A 186 1.95 -32.54 -88.93
C PRO A 186 1.69 -32.40 -90.44
N ALA A 187 2.54 -31.66 -91.13
CA ALA A 187 2.42 -31.41 -92.57
C ALA A 187 2.84 -32.62 -93.42
N ASP A 188 3.76 -33.45 -92.92
CA ASP A 188 4.20 -34.70 -93.53
C ASP A 188 4.76 -35.71 -92.49
N ILE A 189 5.26 -36.86 -92.95
CA ILE A 189 5.81 -37.91 -92.06
C ILE A 189 7.10 -37.45 -91.35
N ALA A 190 7.92 -36.61 -91.99
CA ALA A 190 9.16 -36.13 -91.38
C ALA A 190 8.88 -35.12 -90.26
N ASP A 191 7.92 -34.22 -90.50
CA ASP A 191 7.39 -33.27 -89.52
C ASP A 191 6.71 -34.01 -88.35
N ALA A 192 5.98 -35.10 -88.61
CA ALA A 192 5.40 -35.94 -87.56
C ALA A 192 6.45 -36.55 -86.62
N ILE A 193 7.57 -37.05 -87.16
CA ILE A 193 8.66 -37.63 -86.36
C ILE A 193 9.34 -36.56 -85.50
N ILE A 194 9.59 -35.37 -86.07
CA ILE A 194 10.22 -34.26 -85.37
C ILE A 194 9.31 -33.71 -84.26
N GLN A 195 8.02 -33.49 -84.57
CA GLN A 195 7.03 -33.01 -83.60
C GLN A 195 6.86 -34.00 -82.46
N PHE A 196 6.78 -35.30 -82.74
CA PHE A 196 6.71 -36.33 -81.70
C PHE A 196 7.95 -36.34 -80.80
N GLY A 197 9.15 -36.26 -81.38
CA GLY A 197 10.39 -36.17 -80.61
C GLY A 197 10.49 -34.93 -79.72
N SER A 198 10.08 -33.77 -80.23
CA SER A 198 10.05 -32.51 -79.46
C SER A 198 9.04 -32.56 -78.30
N PHE A 199 7.84 -33.08 -78.55
CA PHE A 199 6.80 -33.22 -77.54
C PHE A 199 7.23 -34.17 -76.40
N GLN A 200 7.87 -35.30 -76.72
CA GLN A 200 8.43 -36.21 -75.72
C GLN A 200 9.48 -35.52 -74.82
N MET A 201 10.34 -34.68 -75.40
CA MET A 201 11.34 -33.92 -74.65
C MET A 201 10.73 -32.83 -73.77
N ASP A 202 9.66 -32.18 -74.22
CA ASP A 202 8.98 -31.15 -73.43
C ASP A 202 8.14 -31.77 -72.30
N VAL A 203 7.53 -32.94 -72.52
CA VAL A 203 6.91 -33.75 -71.46
C VAL A 203 7.95 -34.18 -70.42
N PHE A 204 9.15 -34.59 -70.86
CA PHE A 204 10.24 -34.95 -69.94
C PHE A 204 10.72 -33.77 -69.09
N LYS A 205 10.90 -32.58 -69.70
CA LYS A 205 11.26 -31.35 -68.96
C LYS A 205 10.17 -30.94 -67.98
N TYR A 206 8.90 -31.02 -68.39
CA TYR A 206 7.75 -30.75 -67.54
C TYR A 206 7.77 -31.62 -66.27
N ILE A 207 7.95 -32.93 -66.43
CA ILE A 207 8.04 -33.87 -65.31
C ILE A 207 9.27 -33.59 -64.43
N LEU A 208 10.42 -33.27 -65.05
CA LEU A 208 11.65 -32.97 -64.34
C LEU A 208 11.55 -31.67 -63.52
N ASP A 209 10.90 -30.64 -64.03
CA ASP A 209 10.71 -29.38 -63.33
C ASP A 209 9.66 -29.50 -62.22
N LEU A 210 8.61 -30.30 -62.40
CA LEU A 210 7.71 -30.72 -61.32
C LEU A 210 8.48 -31.42 -60.18
N LEU A 211 9.35 -32.38 -60.53
CA LEU A 211 10.18 -33.12 -59.57
C LEU A 211 11.16 -32.21 -58.83
N LYS A 212 11.84 -31.29 -59.53
CA LYS A 212 12.74 -30.32 -58.88
C LYS A 212 12.00 -29.41 -57.92
N LYS A 213 10.81 -28.92 -58.31
CA LYS A 213 9.99 -28.06 -57.46
C LYS A 213 9.50 -28.81 -56.22
N ALA A 214 9.01 -30.04 -56.39
CA ALA A 214 8.62 -30.91 -55.29
C ALA A 214 9.80 -31.22 -54.35
N ILE A 215 10.97 -31.57 -54.88
CA ILE A 215 12.17 -31.83 -54.07
C ILE A 215 12.65 -30.56 -53.34
N SER A 216 12.61 -29.40 -54.00
CA SER A 216 12.94 -28.12 -53.35
C SER A 216 11.95 -27.74 -52.25
N GLN A 217 10.68 -28.09 -52.38
CA GLN A 217 9.65 -27.80 -51.37
C GLN A 217 9.69 -28.80 -50.20
N VAL A 218 9.98 -30.07 -50.46
CA VAL A 218 10.07 -31.12 -49.43
C VAL A 218 11.42 -31.09 -48.68
N PHE A 219 12.51 -30.69 -49.34
CA PHE A 219 13.87 -30.78 -48.78
C PHE A 219 14.63 -29.43 -48.66
N GLY A 220 14.12 -28.33 -49.22
CA GLY A 220 14.88 -27.08 -49.36
C GLY A 220 14.92 -26.14 -48.15
N SER A 221 14.05 -26.29 -47.15
CA SER A 221 13.94 -25.27 -46.08
C SER A 221 13.37 -25.74 -44.74
N GLY A 222 13.34 -27.05 -44.50
CA GLY A 222 12.90 -27.62 -43.22
C GLY A 222 11.40 -27.46 -42.96
N ASP A 223 10.96 -27.99 -41.82
CA ASP A 223 9.57 -27.91 -41.36
C ASP A 223 9.11 -26.44 -41.22
N ILE A 224 8.08 -26.03 -41.98
CA ILE A 224 7.59 -24.64 -42.04
C ILE A 224 7.21 -24.13 -40.64
N PRO A 225 6.39 -24.86 -39.85
CA PRO A 225 6.17 -24.58 -38.43
C PRO A 225 7.42 -24.36 -37.59
N ALA A 226 8.53 -25.06 -37.86
CA ALA A 226 9.76 -24.92 -37.08
C ALA A 226 10.44 -23.55 -37.26
N ASN A 227 10.07 -22.79 -38.30
CA ASN A 227 10.54 -21.41 -38.50
C ASN A 227 9.78 -20.39 -37.63
N ILE A 228 8.69 -20.80 -36.99
CA ILE A 228 8.05 -20.08 -35.89
C ILE A 228 8.70 -20.55 -34.59
N ARG A 229 9.47 -19.67 -33.93
CA ARG A 229 10.30 -20.03 -32.77
C ARG A 229 9.54 -19.91 -31.45
N GLU A 230 8.73 -18.87 -31.31
CA GLU A 230 7.98 -18.58 -30.10
C GLU A 230 6.74 -17.76 -30.45
N CYS A 231 5.62 -18.07 -29.80
CA CYS A 231 4.42 -17.26 -29.81
C CYS A 231 4.02 -16.97 -28.36
N ARG A 232 3.88 -15.70 -28.03
CA ARG A 232 3.50 -15.24 -26.68
C ARG A 232 2.32 -14.30 -26.78
N TYR A 233 1.37 -14.45 -25.87
CA TYR A 233 0.25 -13.54 -25.70
C TYR A 233 0.51 -12.59 -24.53
N LEU A 234 0.25 -11.31 -24.76
CA LEU A 234 0.15 -10.28 -23.75
C LEU A 234 -1.32 -9.84 -23.67
N PRO A 235 -1.89 -9.70 -22.46
CA PRO A 235 -3.30 -9.36 -22.29
C PRO A 235 -3.66 -7.92 -22.68
N PHE A 236 -2.68 -7.08 -23.02
CA PHE A 236 -2.91 -5.67 -23.36
C PHE A 236 -2.22 -5.29 -24.68
N ASN A 237 -2.75 -4.26 -25.32
CA ASN A 237 -2.18 -3.65 -26.50
C ASN A 237 -0.88 -2.91 -26.18
N ILE A 238 0.21 -3.29 -26.86
CA ILE A 238 1.53 -2.67 -26.65
C ILE A 238 1.69 -1.27 -27.30
N GLY A 239 0.72 -0.82 -28.10
CA GLY A 239 0.63 0.55 -28.66
C GLY A 239 1.72 0.97 -29.65
N THR A 240 2.86 0.29 -29.69
CA THR A 240 4.00 0.60 -30.55
C THR A 240 4.10 -0.37 -31.73
N THR A 241 4.20 0.16 -32.94
CA THR A 241 4.26 -0.62 -34.18
C THR A 241 5.45 -0.15 -35.00
N GLY A 242 6.30 -1.07 -35.44
CA GLY A 242 7.39 -0.79 -36.37
C GLY A 242 6.92 -0.80 -37.83
N GLY A 243 7.85 -0.90 -38.77
CA GLY A 243 7.51 -1.12 -40.17
C GLY A 243 6.79 -2.45 -40.38
N SER A 244 5.85 -2.48 -41.33
CA SER A 244 5.21 -3.72 -41.78
C SER A 244 6.11 -4.41 -42.79
N ASN A 245 6.37 -5.71 -42.56
CA ASN A 245 7.19 -6.54 -43.42
C ASN A 245 6.38 -7.73 -43.91
N LYS A 246 6.52 -8.07 -45.19
CA LYS A 246 6.09 -9.37 -45.71
C LYS A 246 6.78 -10.50 -44.94
N ILE A 247 6.02 -11.53 -44.59
CA ILE A 247 6.52 -12.62 -43.77
C ILE A 247 6.95 -13.80 -44.62
N TYR A 248 8.19 -14.24 -44.37
CA TYR A 248 8.76 -15.47 -44.88
C TYR A 248 9.02 -16.44 -43.72
N LEU A 249 8.59 -17.69 -43.87
CA LEU A 249 8.90 -18.79 -42.94
C LEU A 249 9.98 -19.67 -43.59
N GLY A 250 11.21 -19.53 -43.11
CA GLY A 250 12.36 -20.05 -43.86
C GLY A 250 12.46 -19.37 -45.23
N THR A 251 12.31 -20.13 -46.31
CA THR A 251 12.31 -19.60 -47.70
C THR A 251 10.92 -19.39 -48.27
N PHE A 252 9.86 -19.79 -47.57
CA PHE A 252 8.49 -19.70 -48.07
C PHE A 252 7.90 -18.32 -47.81
N GLU A 253 7.37 -17.68 -48.86
CA GLU A 253 6.61 -16.44 -48.73
C GLU A 253 5.18 -16.74 -48.28
N THR A 254 4.73 -16.07 -47.22
CA THR A 254 3.32 -16.08 -46.79
C THR A 254 2.60 -14.90 -47.42
N GLN A 255 1.27 -14.94 -47.46
CA GLN A 255 0.46 -13.80 -47.93
C GLN A 255 0.32 -12.70 -46.87
N GLN A 256 0.85 -12.93 -45.66
CA GLN A 256 0.76 -11.99 -44.55
C GLN A 256 1.91 -10.97 -44.55
N SER A 257 1.58 -9.76 -44.09
CA SER A 257 2.56 -8.75 -43.68
C SER A 257 2.30 -8.37 -42.24
N LEU A 258 3.30 -8.56 -41.37
CA LEU A 258 3.19 -8.25 -39.96
C LEU A 258 4.04 -7.07 -39.58
N SER A 259 3.62 -6.40 -38.52
CA SER A 259 4.35 -5.26 -37.97
C SER A 259 5.52 -5.73 -37.13
N LYS A 260 6.73 -5.30 -37.48
CA LYS A 260 7.91 -5.57 -36.66
C LYS A 260 7.76 -4.88 -35.30
N LEU A 261 8.22 -5.54 -34.25
CA LEU A 261 8.21 -4.98 -32.91
C LEU A 261 9.15 -3.75 -32.86
N ALA A 262 8.63 -2.59 -32.44
CA ALA A 262 9.38 -1.32 -32.42
C ALA A 262 10.13 -1.05 -31.11
N THR A 263 9.64 -1.58 -30.00
CA THR A 263 10.25 -1.43 -28.67
C THR A 263 10.29 -2.78 -27.97
N ASP A 264 11.34 -3.02 -27.19
CA ASP A 264 11.44 -4.20 -26.33
C ASP A 264 10.83 -3.94 -24.95
N THR A 265 10.52 -2.69 -24.59
CA THR A 265 10.01 -2.34 -23.26
C THR A 265 8.86 -1.34 -23.32
N VAL A 266 7.84 -1.58 -22.47
CA VAL A 266 6.73 -0.67 -22.23
C VAL A 266 6.68 -0.34 -20.74
N VAL A 267 6.51 0.95 -20.41
CA VAL A 267 6.34 1.40 -19.02
C VAL A 267 4.93 1.93 -18.83
N ARG A 268 4.27 1.53 -17.75
CA ARG A 268 2.97 2.07 -17.35
C ARG A 268 2.91 2.34 -15.86
N SER A 269 2.21 3.39 -15.46
CA SER A 269 2.14 3.81 -14.06
C SER A 269 0.71 4.11 -13.63
N THR A 270 0.47 3.97 -12.33
CA THR A 270 -0.77 4.34 -11.67
C THR A 270 -0.49 4.62 -10.18
N SER A 271 -1.51 5.04 -9.44
CA SER A 271 -1.43 5.22 -7.99
C SER A 271 -2.70 4.71 -7.32
N VAL A 272 -2.57 4.18 -6.11
CA VAL A 272 -3.69 3.78 -5.25
C VAL A 272 -3.68 4.61 -3.97
N SER A 273 -4.85 5.02 -3.48
CA SER A 273 -4.96 5.70 -2.19
C SER A 273 -4.56 4.78 -1.04
N ILE A 274 -4.12 5.36 0.07
CA ILE A 274 -3.95 4.63 1.33
C ILE A 274 -5.22 4.88 2.16
N PRO A 275 -6.03 3.85 2.47
CA PRO A 275 -7.29 4.00 3.19
C PRO A 275 -7.06 4.17 4.70
N TRP A 276 -6.36 5.23 5.10
CA TRP A 276 -6.06 5.51 6.51
C TRP A 276 -7.33 5.60 7.36
N GLN A 277 -7.38 4.83 8.44
CA GLN A 277 -8.51 4.79 9.37
C GLN A 277 -8.38 5.80 10.53
N VAL A 278 -7.17 6.25 10.80
CA VAL A 278 -6.79 7.15 11.90
C VAL A 278 -5.83 8.22 11.39
N SER A 279 -5.54 9.23 12.20
CA SER A 279 -4.68 10.39 11.83
C SER A 279 -3.57 10.68 12.84
N ASP A 280 -3.29 9.74 13.74
CA ASP A 280 -2.29 9.86 14.80
C ASP A 280 -1.21 8.75 14.72
N PHE A 281 -0.41 8.62 15.77
CA PHE A 281 0.72 7.70 15.92
C PHE A 281 0.34 6.25 15.60
N ARG A 282 -0.94 5.88 15.71
CA ARG A 282 -1.43 4.54 15.34
C ARG A 282 -1.33 4.25 13.84
N ARG A 283 -0.95 5.21 12.99
CA ARG A 283 -0.58 4.96 11.58
C ARG A 283 0.72 4.18 11.43
N ARG A 284 1.56 4.16 12.47
CA ARG A 284 2.88 3.52 12.48
C ARG A 284 2.82 2.08 12.99
N SER A 285 3.91 1.35 12.83
CA SER A 285 4.06 0.04 13.47
C SER A 285 4.11 0.21 14.99
N PRO A 286 3.52 -0.68 15.80
CA PRO A 286 2.87 -1.95 15.45
C PRO A 286 1.37 -1.86 15.16
N TYR A 287 0.77 -0.66 15.21
CA TYR A 287 -0.68 -0.49 15.16
C TYR A 287 -1.28 -0.69 13.76
N THR A 288 -0.62 -0.16 12.73
CA THR A 288 -1.08 -0.30 11.34
C THR A 288 -0.10 -1.09 10.49
N GLU A 289 -0.61 -2.10 9.80
CA GLU A 289 0.09 -2.84 8.74
C GLU A 289 -0.54 -2.51 7.38
N ILE A 290 0.30 -2.45 6.34
CA ILE A 290 -0.15 -2.12 4.98
C ILE A 290 0.21 -3.27 4.04
N TYR A 291 -0.79 -3.72 3.27
CA TYR A 291 -0.65 -4.73 2.24
C TYR A 291 -1.08 -4.18 0.89
N LEU A 292 -0.29 -4.42 -0.14
CA LEU A 292 -0.57 -4.00 -1.50
C LEU A 292 -0.68 -5.24 -2.38
N TYR A 293 -1.87 -5.45 -2.96
CA TYR A 293 -2.05 -6.43 -4.01
C TYR A 293 -1.74 -5.79 -5.37
N ILE A 294 -0.82 -6.42 -6.10
CA ILE A 294 -0.32 -5.97 -7.40
C ILE A 294 -0.59 -7.08 -8.42
N PRO A 295 -1.46 -6.85 -9.42
CA PRO A 295 -1.69 -7.82 -10.49
C PRO A 295 -0.38 -8.27 -11.15
N TYR A 296 -0.31 -9.56 -11.51
CA TYR A 296 0.85 -10.26 -12.10
C TYR A 296 2.07 -10.45 -11.18
N ILE A 297 1.98 -10.01 -9.92
CA ILE A 297 3.04 -10.12 -8.93
C ILE A 297 2.53 -10.82 -7.66
N GLY A 298 1.41 -10.35 -7.12
CA GLY A 298 0.78 -10.86 -5.91
C GLY A 298 0.71 -9.83 -4.78
N MET A 299 0.64 -10.29 -3.53
CA MET A 299 0.47 -9.43 -2.37
C MET A 299 1.80 -9.16 -1.68
N VAL A 300 2.12 -7.88 -1.50
CA VAL A 300 3.34 -7.42 -0.83
C VAL A 300 2.99 -6.66 0.44
N ARG A 301 3.79 -6.83 1.49
CA ARG A 301 3.67 -6.05 2.72
C ARG A 301 4.59 -4.84 2.63
N LEU A 302 4.07 -3.67 2.99
CA LEU A 302 4.82 -2.42 3.04
C LEU A 302 5.00 -1.98 4.49
N SER A 303 6.13 -1.32 4.77
CA SER A 303 6.35 -0.67 6.07
C SER A 303 5.44 0.56 6.17
N SER A 304 4.63 0.64 7.22
CA SER A 304 3.77 1.79 7.47
C SER A 304 4.57 3.05 7.83
N GLU A 305 5.79 2.89 8.36
CA GLU A 305 6.70 4.01 8.69
C GLU A 305 7.02 4.89 7.48
N ASN A 306 7.33 4.27 6.33
CA ASN A 306 7.73 4.98 5.10
C ASN A 306 6.52 5.57 4.34
N LEU A 307 5.32 5.39 4.89
CA LEU A 307 4.05 5.81 4.29
C LEU A 307 3.34 6.88 5.14
N VAL A 308 3.83 7.18 6.34
CA VAL A 308 3.25 8.24 7.18
C VAL A 308 3.34 9.58 6.45
N GLY A 309 2.21 10.30 6.43
CA GLY A 309 2.08 11.59 5.73
C GLY A 309 1.70 11.48 4.25
N GLN A 310 1.69 10.28 3.68
CA GLN A 310 1.31 10.04 2.29
C GLN A 310 -0.17 9.66 2.18
N SER A 311 -0.82 10.11 1.12
CA SER A 311 -2.22 9.76 0.80
C SER A 311 -2.34 8.64 -0.23
N SER A 312 -1.26 8.32 -0.94
CA SER A 312 -1.25 7.33 -2.01
C SER A 312 0.11 6.66 -2.16
N ILE A 313 0.10 5.50 -2.80
CA ILE A 313 1.28 4.74 -3.22
C ILE A 313 1.35 4.78 -4.73
N SER A 314 2.54 5.05 -5.28
CA SER A 314 2.80 5.05 -6.72
C SER A 314 3.32 3.69 -7.18
N ILE A 315 2.77 3.20 -8.28
CA ILE A 315 3.06 1.90 -8.86
C ILE A 315 3.48 2.10 -10.32
N ALA A 316 4.66 1.61 -10.68
CA ALA A 316 5.17 1.66 -12.06
C ALA A 316 5.59 0.27 -12.53
N TYR A 317 4.98 -0.21 -13.61
CA TYR A 317 5.31 -1.44 -14.30
C TYR A 317 6.28 -1.15 -15.44
N ALA A 318 7.40 -1.86 -15.48
CA ALA A 318 8.27 -1.98 -16.64
C ALA A 318 8.14 -3.39 -17.20
N ILE A 319 7.62 -3.50 -18.42
CA ILE A 319 7.34 -4.80 -19.07
C ILE A 319 8.28 -4.99 -20.24
N SER A 320 8.97 -6.14 -20.26
CA SER A 320 9.62 -6.65 -21.46
C SER A 320 8.56 -7.29 -22.35
N VAL A 321 8.26 -6.67 -23.49
CA VAL A 321 7.19 -7.15 -24.37
C VAL A 321 7.59 -8.39 -25.17
N ARG A 322 8.87 -8.79 -25.14
CA ARG A 322 9.37 -10.00 -25.81
C ARG A 322 8.99 -11.27 -25.06
N ASP A 323 9.23 -11.28 -23.75
CA ASP A 323 9.06 -12.45 -22.89
C ASP A 323 7.91 -12.29 -21.86
N GLY A 324 7.32 -11.10 -21.79
CA GLY A 324 6.25 -10.80 -20.83
C GLY A 324 6.74 -10.69 -19.39
N SER A 325 8.05 -10.66 -19.15
CA SER A 325 8.57 -10.38 -17.81
C SER A 325 8.23 -8.96 -17.40
N VAL A 326 7.91 -8.78 -16.12
CA VAL A 326 7.56 -7.47 -15.57
C VAL A 326 8.28 -7.21 -14.27
N ILE A 327 8.73 -5.97 -14.09
CA ILE A 327 9.19 -5.47 -12.80
C ILE A 327 8.26 -4.33 -12.41
N CYS A 328 7.65 -4.45 -11.23
CA CYS A 328 6.89 -3.36 -10.65
C CYS A 328 7.71 -2.65 -9.59
N THR A 329 7.88 -1.34 -9.76
CA THR A 329 8.47 -0.47 -8.75
C THR A 329 7.35 0.20 -7.96
N VAL A 330 7.36 -0.02 -6.65
CA VAL A 330 6.44 0.61 -5.70
C VAL A 330 7.18 1.73 -5.00
N SER A 331 6.57 2.92 -4.96
CA SER A 331 7.20 4.14 -4.44
C SER A 331 6.22 5.01 -3.65
N SER A 332 6.79 5.82 -2.78
CA SER A 332 6.14 6.75 -1.87
C SER A 332 6.83 8.10 -2.00
N GLY A 333 6.19 9.06 -2.67
CA GLY A 333 6.86 10.30 -3.09
C GLY A 333 8.10 10.00 -3.94
N SER A 334 9.28 10.39 -3.47
CA SER A 334 10.57 10.11 -4.13
C SER A 334 11.26 8.83 -3.66
N GLU A 335 10.74 8.14 -2.65
CA GLU A 335 11.32 6.93 -2.08
C GLU A 335 10.82 5.68 -2.81
N VAL A 336 11.73 4.80 -3.22
CA VAL A 336 11.38 3.47 -3.73
C VAL A 336 11.26 2.51 -2.55
N LEU A 337 10.05 1.99 -2.33
CA LEU A 337 9.76 1.04 -1.26
C LEU A 337 10.17 -0.38 -1.61
N GLY A 338 10.13 -0.72 -2.90
CA GLY A 338 10.49 -2.05 -3.36
C GLY A 338 10.33 -2.22 -4.87
N GLN A 339 11.00 -3.25 -5.38
CA GLN A 339 10.87 -3.71 -6.76
C GLN A 339 10.49 -5.19 -6.75
N TYR A 340 9.42 -5.52 -7.44
CA TYR A 340 8.82 -6.85 -7.40
C TYR A 340 8.72 -7.41 -8.82
N PRO A 341 9.45 -8.52 -9.11
CA PRO A 341 9.37 -9.17 -10.41
C PRO A 341 8.09 -10.01 -10.53
N GLY A 342 7.60 -10.15 -11.76
CA GLY A 342 6.45 -10.97 -12.12
C GLY A 342 6.47 -11.33 -13.61
N ASN A 343 5.38 -11.92 -14.08
CA ASN A 343 5.19 -12.24 -15.49
C ASN A 343 3.74 -11.98 -15.90
N VAL A 344 3.55 -11.35 -17.06
CA VAL A 344 2.24 -11.04 -17.65
C VAL A 344 2.01 -11.75 -18.99
N GLY A 345 3.04 -12.43 -19.50
CA GLY A 345 2.99 -13.17 -20.75
C GLY A 345 2.45 -14.59 -20.59
N CYS A 346 1.70 -15.03 -21.59
CA CYS A 346 1.30 -16.42 -21.74
C CYS A 346 2.00 -17.02 -22.96
N SER A 347 2.86 -18.00 -22.76
CA SER A 347 3.45 -18.77 -23.86
C SER A 347 2.35 -19.57 -24.56
N ILE A 348 2.30 -19.52 -25.89
CA ILE A 348 1.39 -20.33 -26.70
C ILE A 348 2.24 -21.44 -27.37
N PRO A 349 1.98 -22.72 -27.09
CA PRO A 349 2.73 -23.82 -27.69
C PRO A 349 2.65 -23.83 -29.22
N ILE A 350 3.79 -23.98 -29.86
CA ILE A 350 3.94 -24.20 -31.31
C ILE A 350 4.45 -25.63 -31.46
N GLY A 351 3.60 -26.60 -31.86
CA GLY A 351 4.11 -27.97 -31.99
C GLY A 351 3.15 -29.15 -32.01
N PHE A 352 1.84 -28.98 -32.23
CA PHE A 352 0.99 -30.13 -32.54
C PHE A 352 0.32 -29.94 -33.90
N SER A 353 0.38 -30.98 -34.73
CA SER A 353 -0.31 -31.12 -36.02
C SER A 353 -1.84 -31.02 -35.94
N ASN A 354 -2.41 -30.60 -34.80
CA ASN A 354 -3.83 -30.41 -34.54
C ASN A 354 -4.16 -29.23 -33.58
N THR A 355 -3.18 -28.50 -33.01
CA THR A 355 -3.48 -27.32 -32.16
C THR A 355 -3.45 -26.05 -33.00
N ASN A 356 -4.61 -25.65 -33.47
CA ASN A 356 -4.84 -24.34 -34.05
C ASN A 356 -4.38 -23.25 -33.05
N LEU A 357 -3.25 -22.56 -33.29
CA LEU A 357 -2.75 -21.54 -32.36
C LEU A 357 -3.76 -20.41 -32.16
N ALA A 358 -4.70 -20.20 -33.10
CA ALA A 358 -5.81 -19.28 -32.91
C ALA A 358 -6.82 -19.79 -31.85
N LYS A 359 -7.05 -21.12 -31.74
CA LYS A 359 -7.88 -21.73 -30.68
C LYS A 359 -7.18 -21.73 -29.31
N ALA A 360 -5.88 -21.97 -29.27
CA ALA A 360 -5.09 -21.82 -28.04
C ALA A 360 -5.09 -20.36 -27.56
N GLY A 361 -5.03 -19.39 -28.50
CA GLY A 361 -5.24 -17.97 -28.23
C GLY A 361 -6.66 -17.63 -27.74
N GLN A 362 -7.71 -18.28 -28.29
CA GLN A 362 -9.11 -18.08 -27.85
C GLN A 362 -9.32 -18.47 -26.39
N ALA A 363 -8.78 -19.59 -25.92
CA ALA A 363 -8.92 -20.00 -24.52
C ALA A 363 -8.31 -18.98 -23.53
N VAL A 364 -7.23 -18.29 -23.95
CA VAL A 364 -6.62 -17.21 -23.18
C VAL A 364 -7.49 -15.95 -23.20
N ILE A 365 -8.08 -15.59 -24.35
CA ILE A 365 -8.98 -14.45 -24.52
C ILE A 365 -10.29 -14.64 -23.72
N GLU A 366 -10.91 -15.82 -23.77
CA GLU A 366 -12.13 -16.14 -23.01
C GLU A 366 -11.90 -16.01 -21.50
N GLY A 367 -10.71 -16.44 -21.03
CA GLY A 367 -10.27 -16.22 -19.64
C GLY A 367 -10.09 -14.73 -19.30
N ALA A 368 -9.52 -13.95 -20.22
CA ALA A 368 -9.30 -12.50 -20.06
C ALA A 368 -10.60 -11.70 -19.96
N VAL A 369 -11.55 -11.97 -20.85
CA VAL A 369 -12.84 -11.28 -20.90
C VAL A 369 -13.71 -11.64 -19.68
N SER A 370 -13.69 -12.90 -19.24
CA SER A 370 -14.40 -13.35 -18.03
C SER A 370 -13.86 -12.70 -16.74
N ALA A 371 -12.56 -12.37 -16.70
CA ALA A 371 -11.95 -11.67 -15.57
C ALA A 371 -12.19 -10.16 -15.59
N ALA A 372 -12.11 -9.53 -16.77
CA ALA A 372 -12.32 -8.09 -16.94
C ALA A 372 -13.79 -7.66 -16.74
N SER A 373 -14.75 -8.52 -17.15
CA SER A 373 -16.19 -8.25 -17.01
C SER A 373 -16.71 -8.26 -15.57
N LYS A 374 -15.92 -8.76 -14.60
CA LYS A 374 -16.31 -8.83 -13.18
C LYS A 374 -16.12 -7.54 -12.39
N ASN A 375 -15.72 -6.40 -12.97
CA ASN A 375 -15.31 -5.23 -12.18
C ASN A 375 -15.80 -3.83 -12.64
N LEU A 376 -16.98 -3.69 -13.26
CA LEU A 376 -17.45 -2.37 -13.76
C LEU A 376 -18.58 -1.66 -12.99
N GLY A 377 -18.99 -2.13 -11.81
CA GLY A 377 -20.12 -1.54 -11.06
C GLY A 377 -19.80 -1.27 -9.60
N GLY A 378 -20.00 -0.02 -9.17
CA GLY A 378 -19.62 0.56 -7.88
C GLY A 378 -19.80 -0.29 -6.61
N ILE A 379 -18.85 -0.10 -5.70
CA ILE A 379 -18.94 -0.34 -4.25
C ILE A 379 -19.19 -1.81 -3.85
N GLY A 380 -18.08 -2.54 -3.63
CA GLY A 380 -18.07 -3.76 -2.83
C GLY A 380 -18.33 -5.06 -3.62
N MET A 381 -17.43 -6.02 -3.43
CA MET A 381 -17.39 -7.36 -4.06
C MET A 381 -16.86 -7.40 -5.50
N SER A 382 -15.58 -7.77 -5.70
CA SER A 382 -15.05 -8.47 -6.89
C SER A 382 -13.53 -8.73 -6.84
N ALA A 383 -13.10 -9.32 -5.74
CA ALA A 383 -12.14 -10.42 -5.77
C ALA A 383 -12.90 -11.63 -5.21
N LEU A 384 -12.51 -12.85 -5.54
CA LEU A 384 -12.98 -14.06 -4.85
C LEU A 384 -13.09 -13.77 -3.33
N ASP A 385 -14.15 -14.26 -2.70
CA ASP A 385 -14.48 -14.02 -1.29
C ASP A 385 -13.32 -14.39 -0.35
N PHE A 386 -12.38 -13.46 -0.20
CA PHE A 386 -11.42 -13.41 0.90
C PHE A 386 -12.04 -12.66 2.09
N GLY A 387 -13.36 -12.39 2.07
CA GLY A 387 -14.08 -11.61 3.07
C GLY A 387 -14.09 -12.24 4.46
N ASP A 388 -14.11 -13.58 4.53
CA ASP A 388 -13.89 -14.34 5.78
C ASP A 388 -12.46 -14.87 5.93
N ALA A 389 -11.60 -14.65 4.92
CA ALA A 389 -10.22 -15.16 4.86
C ALA A 389 -9.14 -14.05 4.79
N ILE A 390 -9.42 -12.84 5.28
CA ILE A 390 -8.40 -11.82 5.58
C ILE A 390 -7.63 -12.19 6.86
N THR A 391 -7.05 -13.39 6.87
CA THR A 391 -5.72 -13.59 7.47
C THR A 391 -4.71 -13.27 6.37
N PRO A 392 -3.93 -12.18 6.45
CA PRO A 392 -3.01 -11.77 5.39
C PRO A 392 -1.79 -12.72 5.23
N ASN A 393 -1.95 -14.02 5.52
CA ASN A 393 -0.88 -15.03 5.51
C ASN A 393 -0.67 -15.68 4.14
N PHE A 394 -1.34 -15.23 3.08
CA PHE A 394 -1.07 -15.71 1.72
C PHE A 394 -0.28 -14.65 0.94
N THR A 395 1.03 -14.60 1.17
CA THR A 395 1.94 -13.93 0.24
C THR A 395 2.26 -14.91 -0.88
N SER A 396 1.69 -14.72 -2.07
CA SER A 396 2.28 -15.24 -3.29
C SER A 396 3.14 -14.14 -3.90
N ILE A 397 4.43 -14.40 -4.04
CA ILE A 397 5.37 -13.55 -4.81
C ILE A 397 5.96 -14.47 -5.86
N GLY A 398 5.87 -14.06 -7.12
CA GLY A 398 6.22 -14.90 -8.27
C GLY A 398 5.00 -15.07 -9.17
N GLY A 399 5.09 -14.49 -10.36
CA GLY A 399 3.97 -14.31 -11.29
C GLY A 399 3.10 -15.55 -11.48
N LEU A 400 1.81 -15.32 -11.69
CA LEU A 400 0.88 -16.35 -12.12
C LEU A 400 1.04 -16.51 -13.64
N ASP A 401 1.95 -17.38 -14.06
CA ASP A 401 2.19 -17.64 -15.48
C ASP A 401 0.93 -18.19 -16.16
N GLY A 402 0.67 -17.71 -17.38
CA GLY A 402 -0.42 -18.20 -18.23
C GLY A 402 -1.83 -17.69 -17.86
N ILE A 403 -2.85 -18.47 -18.23
CA ILE A 403 -4.27 -18.08 -18.15
C ILE A 403 -4.72 -17.77 -16.71
N ALA A 404 -4.11 -18.40 -15.70
CA ALA A 404 -4.44 -18.20 -14.30
C ALA A 404 -4.19 -16.75 -13.84
N GLY A 405 -3.09 -16.13 -14.27
CA GLY A 405 -2.78 -14.73 -13.93
C GLY A 405 -3.77 -13.74 -14.56
N ILE A 406 -4.23 -14.04 -15.76
CA ILE A 406 -5.27 -13.28 -16.47
C ILE A 406 -6.63 -13.41 -15.76
N ALA A 407 -6.93 -14.56 -15.17
CA ALA A 407 -8.16 -14.83 -14.43
C ALA A 407 -8.23 -14.20 -13.02
N THR A 408 -7.14 -13.60 -12.53
CA THR A 408 -7.08 -12.97 -11.20
C THR A 408 -7.64 -11.54 -11.16
N PRO A 409 -7.93 -10.99 -9.96
CA PRO A 409 -8.42 -9.62 -9.84
C PRO A 409 -7.49 -8.62 -10.54
N GLN A 410 -8.06 -7.79 -11.40
CA GLN A 410 -7.30 -6.87 -12.25
C GLN A 410 -7.11 -5.48 -11.64
N ASN A 411 -7.62 -5.22 -10.43
CA ASN A 411 -7.40 -3.96 -9.74
C ASN A 411 -6.21 -4.07 -8.79
N ILE A 412 -5.46 -2.98 -8.66
CA ILE A 412 -4.51 -2.81 -7.56
C ILE A 412 -5.32 -2.51 -6.32
N VAL A 413 -5.02 -3.17 -5.20
CA VAL A 413 -5.75 -2.98 -3.95
C VAL A 413 -4.78 -2.73 -2.81
N CYS A 414 -4.96 -1.62 -2.10
CA CYS A 414 -4.24 -1.31 -0.87
C CYS A 414 -5.13 -1.60 0.33
N TYR A 415 -4.66 -2.45 1.24
CA TYR A 415 -5.29 -2.77 2.51
C TYR A 415 -4.51 -2.13 3.67
N THR A 416 -5.22 -1.50 4.59
CA THR A 416 -4.70 -1.14 5.91
C THR A 416 -5.35 -2.03 6.95
N VAL A 417 -4.54 -2.64 7.81
CA VAL A 417 -4.98 -3.43 8.95
C VAL A 417 -4.62 -2.65 10.21
N LEU A 418 -5.62 -2.10 10.89
CA LEU A 418 -5.44 -1.35 12.12
C LEU A 418 -5.79 -2.22 13.33
N HIS A 419 -4.86 -2.32 14.26
CA HIS A 419 -5.07 -2.74 15.63
C HIS A 419 -5.16 -1.49 16.51
N ASP A 420 -6.39 -1.16 16.91
CA ASP A 420 -6.69 0.06 17.66
C ASP A 420 -6.27 -0.07 19.14
N THR A 421 -6.24 1.02 19.91
CA THR A 421 -6.00 1.01 21.36
C THR A 421 -7.30 0.75 22.13
N ILE A 422 -7.19 0.19 23.35
CA ILE A 422 -8.35 -0.14 24.19
C ILE A 422 -9.26 1.07 24.47
N VAL A 423 -8.63 2.23 24.67
CA VAL A 423 -9.25 3.54 24.82
C VAL A 423 -8.71 4.44 23.72
N ALA A 424 -9.53 5.35 23.19
CA ALA A 424 -9.10 6.28 22.16
C ALA A 424 -7.96 7.19 22.67
N PRO A 425 -6.94 7.49 21.86
CA PRO A 425 -5.91 8.45 22.23
C PRO A 425 -6.53 9.78 22.67
N ASN A 426 -5.93 10.41 23.67
CA ASN A 426 -6.39 11.69 24.22
C ASN A 426 -7.78 11.66 24.89
N ALA A 427 -8.42 10.50 25.10
CA ALA A 427 -9.71 10.43 25.81
C ALA A 427 -9.60 10.87 27.28
N ASP A 428 -8.49 10.54 27.93
CA ASP A 428 -8.26 10.76 29.36
C ASP A 428 -7.20 11.84 29.66
N LEU A 429 -7.08 12.85 28.78
CA LEU A 429 -6.12 13.96 28.92
C LEU A 429 -6.19 14.64 30.29
N GLN A 430 -7.40 14.75 30.84
CA GLN A 430 -7.66 15.41 32.13
C GLN A 430 -7.36 14.52 33.35
N VAL A 431 -7.01 13.25 33.14
CA VAL A 431 -6.75 12.28 34.22
C VAL A 431 -5.29 11.88 34.23
N ILE A 432 -4.73 11.51 33.07
CA ILE A 432 -3.37 10.97 32.95
C ILE A 432 -2.48 11.72 31.97
N GLY A 433 -3.01 12.75 31.29
CA GLY A 433 -2.32 13.47 30.22
C GLY A 433 -1.97 12.61 29.00
N SER A 434 -1.39 13.22 27.97
CA SER A 434 -0.77 12.53 26.85
C SER A 434 0.75 12.67 26.89
N PRO A 435 1.51 11.73 26.29
CA PRO A 435 2.96 11.82 26.22
C PRO A 435 3.41 13.12 25.55
N THR A 436 4.26 13.88 26.24
CA THR A 436 4.84 15.14 25.77
C THR A 436 6.34 15.04 25.57
N MET A 437 7.05 14.49 26.56
CA MET A 437 8.49 14.22 26.50
C MET A 437 9.33 15.43 26.05
N HIS A 438 9.05 16.61 26.62
CA HIS A 438 9.70 17.86 26.22
C HIS A 438 9.80 18.85 27.38
N SER A 439 10.79 19.74 27.36
CA SER A 439 10.89 20.83 28.33
C SER A 439 9.84 21.90 28.05
N LYS A 440 9.02 22.24 29.06
CA LYS A 440 7.96 23.27 28.96
C LYS A 440 7.95 24.14 30.20
N SER A 441 7.56 25.40 30.01
CA SER A 441 7.21 26.29 31.12
C SER A 441 5.87 25.84 31.70
N LEU A 442 5.82 25.60 33.01
CA LEU A 442 4.62 25.11 33.69
C LEU A 442 3.49 26.16 33.68
N GLY A 443 3.83 27.44 33.70
CA GLY A 443 2.86 28.55 33.60
C GLY A 443 2.08 28.60 32.29
N GLY A 444 2.55 27.94 31.23
CA GLY A 444 1.85 27.81 29.96
C GLY A 444 0.90 26.61 29.87
N LEU A 445 0.79 25.80 30.92
CA LEU A 445 0.03 24.56 30.95
C LEU A 445 -1.20 24.67 31.87
N THR A 446 -2.18 23.81 31.64
CA THR A 446 -3.39 23.67 32.46
C THR A 446 -3.79 22.20 32.53
N GLY A 447 -4.47 21.80 33.61
CA GLY A 447 -4.91 20.41 33.79
C GLY A 447 -3.81 19.53 34.36
N PHE A 448 -3.84 18.24 34.03
CA PHE A 448 -2.87 17.27 34.53
C PHE A 448 -1.49 17.54 33.91
N VAL A 449 -0.46 17.53 34.74
CA VAL A 449 0.94 17.61 34.33
C VAL A 449 1.77 16.66 35.18
N GLN A 450 2.69 15.94 34.55
CA GLN A 450 3.69 15.12 35.22
C GLN A 450 5.07 15.41 34.63
N CYS A 451 6.03 15.69 35.50
CA CYS A 451 7.39 16.01 35.12
C CYS A 451 8.35 14.84 35.38
N LEU A 452 9.55 14.93 34.80
CA LEU A 452 10.69 14.10 35.12
C LEU A 452 11.73 14.96 35.84
N ASP A 453 12.07 14.55 37.07
CA ASP A 453 13.12 15.16 37.89
C ASP A 453 13.00 16.70 38.00
N ALA A 454 11.76 17.16 38.19
CA ALA A 454 11.49 18.58 38.37
C ALA A 454 11.90 19.04 39.76
N HIS A 455 12.53 20.21 39.79
CA HIS A 455 12.92 20.95 40.98
C HIS A 455 12.41 22.38 40.89
N VAL A 456 11.80 22.88 41.97
CA VAL A 456 11.29 24.26 42.05
C VAL A 456 12.24 25.13 42.87
N GLU A 457 12.54 26.32 42.35
CA GLU A 457 13.24 27.36 43.11
C GLU A 457 12.20 28.24 43.81
N ALA A 458 12.08 28.11 45.13
CA ALA A 458 11.18 28.90 45.97
C ALA A 458 11.81 29.20 47.33
N ASP A 459 11.37 30.30 47.95
CA ASP A 459 11.69 30.64 49.35
C ASP A 459 10.82 29.78 50.29
N ALA A 460 11.18 28.50 50.38
CA ALA A 460 10.45 27.44 51.07
C ALA A 460 11.40 26.62 51.96
N MET A 461 10.87 25.97 52.99
CA MET A 461 11.62 25.02 53.81
C MET A 461 11.95 23.76 53.02
N ALA A 462 13.02 23.05 53.43
CA ALA A 462 13.51 21.88 52.71
C ALA A 462 12.45 20.76 52.56
N GLU A 463 11.60 20.57 53.58
CA GLU A 463 10.51 19.59 53.54
C GLU A 463 9.40 20.01 52.55
N GLU A 464 9.06 21.31 52.50
CA GLU A 464 8.09 21.86 51.55
C GLU A 464 8.60 21.71 50.10
N LEU A 465 9.89 22.01 49.83
CA LEU A 465 10.50 21.81 48.51
C LEU A 465 10.47 20.34 48.09
N ALA A 466 10.82 19.42 48.99
CA ALA A 466 10.77 17.99 48.71
C ALA A 466 9.34 17.52 48.40
N GLU A 467 8.33 18.06 49.08
CA GLU A 467 6.91 17.76 48.82
C GLU A 467 6.45 18.32 47.46
N ILE A 468 6.86 19.54 47.11
CA ILE A 468 6.59 20.14 45.79
C ILE A 468 7.19 19.26 44.69
N ASP A 469 8.48 18.94 44.78
CA ASP A 469 9.18 18.13 43.78
C ASP A 469 8.54 16.74 43.67
N ALA A 470 8.16 16.13 44.79
CA ALA A 470 7.42 14.86 44.79
C ALA A 470 6.07 14.97 44.08
N HIS A 471 5.33 16.06 44.25
CA HIS A 471 4.07 16.28 43.54
C HIS A 471 4.27 16.49 42.04
N LEU A 472 5.24 17.31 41.63
CA LEU A 472 5.52 17.58 40.22
C LEU A 472 5.91 16.30 39.47
N ASN A 473 6.66 15.41 40.11
CA ASN A 473 7.18 14.17 39.50
C ASN A 473 6.17 13.01 39.52
N ASN A 474 5.26 12.97 40.50
CA ASN A 474 4.19 11.95 40.56
C ASN A 474 2.91 12.34 39.79
N GLY A 475 2.78 13.61 39.41
CA GLY A 475 1.62 14.13 38.68
C GLY A 475 0.76 15.05 39.54
N PHE A 476 0.46 16.23 39.02
CA PHE A 476 -0.30 17.29 39.69
C PHE A 476 -1.21 18.03 38.71
N PHE A 477 -2.06 18.91 39.22
CA PHE A 477 -3.01 19.70 38.44
C PHE A 477 -2.70 21.19 38.49
N ILE A 478 -2.56 21.80 37.32
CA ILE A 478 -2.48 23.25 37.15
C ILE A 478 -3.90 23.78 36.92
N GLU A 479 -4.41 24.57 37.88
CA GLU A 479 -5.80 25.03 37.93
C GLU A 479 -5.92 26.52 38.27
#